data_AF-A0A959C2E1-F1
#
_entry.id   AF-A0A959C2E1-F1
#
_cell.length_a   1.000
_cell.length_b   1.000
_cell.length_c   1.000
_cell.angle_alpha   90.00
_cell.angle_beta   90.00
_cell.angle_gamma   90.00
#
_symmetry.space_group_name_H-M   'P 1'
#
loop_
_entity.id
_entity.type
_entity.pdbx_description
1 polymer ?
#
loop_
_entity_poly.entity_id
_entity_poly.type
_entity_poly.pdbx_seq_one_letter_code
_entity_poly.pdbx_strand_id
1 'polypeptide(L)'
;LALVTDGLRAEREQKITIDVAYRYFSTPRRKFIIADTPGHEQYTRNMVTGASTANAALILIDARHGVVEQTRRHAFIASLLQIPHLVICINKMDLVGYDEEVYERIRQDFEQFSYKLDVKDVHFIPLSALRGDNVVDKSEHMPWYGGPTLLYYLEHVHIGSDHNFIDCRFPVQYVIRPYSDDFHDYRGYAGRIAGGVFKKGDKVMVLPSGFTSTIARIDTYDGEQEEAFPPISATILLEDDLDISRGDMIVRENNQPHVEQDLEVMVCWFNERPMQLRGKYTILHTTREARCIIKDIRYKLDINTLHRNLEDKDIRMNDIARIAIRTTKPLFFDSYRKNRITGSVIFVDEATNETVGAGMVI
;
A
#
# COMPACT_ATOMS: atom_id res chain seq x y z
N LEU A 1 16.75 19.71 12.92
CA LEU A 1 16.35 18.61 12.02
C LEU A 1 15.09 18.94 11.20
N ALA A 2 14.00 19.44 11.79
CA ALA A 2 12.76 19.79 11.05
C ALA A 2 12.98 20.73 9.84
N LEU A 3 13.95 21.66 9.91
CA LEU A 3 14.31 22.54 8.80
C LEU A 3 14.88 21.81 7.56
N VAL A 4 15.33 20.57 7.70
CA VAL A 4 15.83 19.73 6.59
C VAL A 4 14.68 18.92 5.97
N THR A 5 13.59 18.70 6.70
CA THR A 5 12.40 17.97 6.24
C THR A 5 11.36 18.89 5.59
N ASP A 6 11.24 20.14 6.02
CA ASP A 6 10.18 21.05 5.57
C ASP A 6 10.60 21.85 4.31
N GLY A 7 10.05 21.44 3.17
CA GLY A 7 10.42 21.95 1.85
C GLY A 7 9.70 23.23 1.46
N LEU A 8 8.46 23.43 1.92
CA LEU A 8 7.61 24.54 1.49
C LEU A 8 7.69 25.73 2.45
N ARG A 9 7.62 26.95 1.90
CA ARG A 9 7.66 28.19 2.69
C ARG A 9 6.47 28.31 3.66
N ALA A 10 5.31 27.77 3.28
CA ALA A 10 4.12 27.67 4.12
C ALA A 10 4.28 26.65 5.28
N GLU A 11 4.98 25.53 5.06
CA GLU A 11 5.30 24.55 6.12
C GLU A 11 6.22 25.18 7.18
N ARG A 12 7.16 26.03 6.74
CA ARG A 12 8.07 26.76 7.64
C ARG A 12 7.36 27.80 8.50
N GLU A 13 6.32 28.43 7.98
CA GLU A 13 5.51 29.43 8.70
C GLU A 13 4.52 28.76 9.68
N GLN A 14 3.94 27.62 9.31
CA GLN A 14 2.95 26.91 10.13
C GLN A 14 3.56 25.82 11.03
N LYS A 15 4.83 25.45 10.83
CA LYS A 15 5.54 24.35 11.50
C LYS A 15 4.81 23.00 11.41
N ILE A 16 4.14 22.76 10.30
CA ILE A 16 3.48 21.50 9.97
C ILE A 16 3.87 21.07 8.56
N THR A 17 4.03 19.77 8.34
CA THR A 17 4.12 19.18 6.99
C THR A 17 2.74 19.32 6.33
N ILE A 18 2.68 19.70 5.05
CA ILE A 18 1.41 19.90 4.32
C ILE A 18 1.28 18.90 3.18
N ASP A 19 2.39 18.57 2.52
CA ASP A 19 2.42 17.58 1.45
C ASP A 19 3.36 16.41 1.77
N VAL A 20 3.26 15.31 1.04
CA VAL A 20 4.16 14.16 1.24
C VAL A 20 5.56 14.54 0.77
N ALA A 21 6.49 14.71 1.72
CA ALA A 21 7.87 14.98 1.39
C ALA A 21 8.64 13.67 1.24
N TYR A 22 9.14 13.41 0.03
CA TYR A 22 10.03 12.27 -0.21
C TYR A 22 11.48 12.66 0.07
N ARG A 23 12.13 11.89 0.95
CA ARG A 23 13.56 12.01 1.26
C ARG A 23 14.26 10.71 0.92
N TYR A 24 15.49 10.84 0.44
CA TYR A 24 16.27 9.71 -0.04
C TYR A 24 17.55 9.63 0.77
N PHE A 25 17.85 8.44 1.28
CA PHE A 25 19.16 8.14 1.82
C PHE A 25 19.50 6.69 1.52
N SER A 26 20.76 6.33 1.69
CA SER A 26 21.23 4.98 1.44
C SER A 26 22.25 4.59 2.49
N THR A 27 22.24 3.31 2.81
CA THR A 27 23.31 2.65 3.55
C THR A 27 24.11 1.78 2.57
N PRO A 28 25.27 1.23 2.96
CA PRO A 28 25.96 0.22 2.14
C PRO A 28 25.09 -1.00 1.81
N ARG A 29 24.04 -1.27 2.59
CA ARG A 29 23.17 -2.45 2.44
C ARG A 29 21.95 -2.23 1.58
N ARG A 30 21.29 -1.07 1.71
CA ARG A 30 20.03 -0.79 0.99
C ARG A 30 19.75 0.70 0.85
N LYS A 31 18.95 1.03 -0.16
CA LYS A 31 18.42 2.38 -0.41
C LYS A 31 17.10 2.56 0.34
N PHE A 32 16.86 3.77 0.82
CA PHE A 32 15.67 4.13 1.57
C PHE A 32 14.99 5.35 0.95
N ILE A 33 13.67 5.29 0.92
CA ILE A 33 12.79 6.39 0.58
C ILE A 33 11.92 6.64 1.80
N ILE A 34 12.07 7.79 2.42
CA ILE A 34 11.21 8.23 3.53
C ILE A 34 10.09 9.07 2.93
N ALA A 35 8.85 8.63 3.12
CA ALA A 35 7.68 9.45 2.91
C ALA A 35 7.32 10.12 4.24
N ASP A 36 7.67 11.39 4.38
CA ASP A 36 7.25 12.20 5.53
C ASP A 36 5.84 12.72 5.27
N THR A 37 4.90 12.35 6.13
CA THR A 37 3.47 12.63 5.94
C THR A 37 2.96 13.46 7.11
N PRO A 38 2.04 14.41 6.87
CA PRO A 38 1.53 15.25 7.94
C PRO A 38 0.75 14.45 8.99
N GLY A 39 0.92 14.85 10.24
CA GLY A 39 0.25 14.21 11.36
C GLY A 39 -1.12 14.79 11.73
N HIS A 40 -1.76 15.64 10.93
CA HIS A 40 -3.05 16.24 11.25
C HIS A 40 -4.19 15.60 10.44
N GLU A 41 -5.41 15.55 10.99
CA GLU A 41 -6.58 14.87 10.37
C GLU A 41 -6.86 15.36 8.94
N GLN A 42 -6.65 16.66 8.73
CA GLN A 42 -6.83 17.35 7.46
C GLN A 42 -5.93 16.84 6.32
N TYR A 43 -4.95 15.99 6.63
CA TYR A 43 -3.98 15.44 5.67
C TYR A 43 -4.01 13.91 5.60
N THR A 44 -5.10 13.28 6.02
CA THR A 44 -5.28 11.82 5.90
C THR A 44 -5.05 11.34 4.47
N ARG A 45 -5.48 12.10 3.44
CA ARG A 45 -5.21 11.78 2.03
C ARG A 45 -3.71 11.73 1.69
N ASN A 46 -2.91 12.63 2.27
CA ASN A 46 -1.48 12.69 2.04
C ASN A 46 -0.81 11.48 2.70
N MET A 47 -1.24 11.13 3.92
CA MET A 47 -0.81 9.90 4.57
C MET A 47 -1.15 8.68 3.72
N VAL A 48 -2.38 8.55 3.22
CA VAL A 48 -2.80 7.42 2.36
C VAL A 48 -1.95 7.32 1.10
N THR A 49 -1.68 8.45 0.46
CA THR A 49 -0.83 8.51 -0.73
C THR A 49 0.59 8.02 -0.43
N GLY A 50 1.25 8.58 0.58
CA GLY A 50 2.63 8.21 0.95
C GLY A 50 2.76 6.77 1.45
N ALA A 51 1.81 6.34 2.30
CA ALA A 51 1.81 5.01 2.90
C ALA A 51 1.45 3.88 1.93
N SER A 52 0.74 4.18 0.83
CA SER A 52 0.31 3.17 -0.16
C SER A 52 1.46 2.35 -0.78
N THR A 53 2.69 2.88 -0.77
CA THR A 53 3.89 2.23 -1.30
C THR A 53 4.88 1.79 -0.22
N ALA A 54 4.60 2.08 1.05
CA ALA A 54 5.51 1.83 2.14
C ALA A 54 5.60 0.33 2.48
N ASN A 55 6.83 -0.10 2.80
CA ASN A 55 7.11 -1.41 3.41
C ASN A 55 7.08 -1.35 4.93
N ALA A 56 7.49 -0.23 5.52
CA ALA A 56 7.50 -0.02 6.96
C ALA A 56 6.92 1.34 7.33
N ALA A 57 6.25 1.43 8.47
CA ALA A 57 5.75 2.67 9.04
C ALA A 57 6.41 2.95 10.39
N LEU A 58 6.97 4.14 10.55
CA LEU A 58 7.53 4.62 11.81
C LEU A 58 6.48 5.46 12.54
N ILE A 59 5.98 4.96 13.66
CA ILE A 59 5.04 5.68 14.52
C ILE A 59 5.80 6.27 15.69
N LEU A 60 5.90 7.60 15.72
CA LEU A 60 6.56 8.32 16.79
C LEU A 60 5.62 8.52 17.98
N ILE A 61 6.09 8.17 19.17
CA ILE A 61 5.41 8.38 20.45
C ILE A 61 6.30 9.26 21.33
N ASP A 62 5.75 10.31 21.94
CA ASP A 62 6.45 11.11 22.93
C ASP A 62 6.40 10.39 24.29
N ALA A 63 7.54 10.01 24.84
CA ALA A 63 7.64 9.24 26.10
C ALA A 63 6.94 9.92 27.30
N ARG A 64 6.77 11.25 27.26
CA ARG A 64 6.08 12.00 28.32
C ARG A 64 4.56 11.85 28.26
N HIS A 65 4.02 11.66 27.06
CA HIS A 65 2.56 11.63 26.82
C HIS A 65 2.05 10.21 26.57
N GLY A 66 2.91 9.29 26.13
CA GLY A 66 2.51 7.93 25.78
C GLY A 66 1.59 7.88 24.57
N VAL A 67 0.74 6.85 24.51
CA VAL A 67 -0.14 6.58 23.36
C VAL A 67 -1.29 7.59 23.31
N VAL A 68 -1.23 8.52 22.38
CA VAL A 68 -2.28 9.52 22.12
C VAL A 68 -3.19 9.09 20.96
N GLU A 69 -4.30 9.79 20.78
CA GLU A 69 -5.27 9.56 19.70
C GLU A 69 -4.61 9.60 18.31
N GLN A 70 -3.72 10.57 18.07
CA GLN A 70 -2.95 10.67 16.84
C GLN A 70 -2.09 9.41 16.57
N THR A 71 -1.49 8.81 17.61
CA THR A 71 -0.72 7.57 17.50
C THR A 71 -1.61 6.42 17.05
N ARG A 72 -2.78 6.27 17.69
CA ARG A 72 -3.77 5.23 17.36
C ARG A 72 -4.27 5.39 15.93
N ARG A 73 -4.56 6.61 15.53
CA ARG A 73 -5.01 6.96 14.17
C ARG A 73 -3.99 6.54 13.11
N HIS A 74 -2.72 6.95 13.25
CA HIS A 74 -1.71 6.63 12.25
C HIS A 74 -1.42 5.14 12.18
N ALA A 75 -1.38 4.46 13.33
CA ALA A 75 -1.23 3.00 13.37
C ALA A 75 -2.42 2.30 12.69
N PHE A 76 -3.64 2.80 12.87
CA PHE A 76 -4.82 2.29 12.19
C PHE A 76 -4.76 2.50 10.66
N ILE A 77 -4.42 3.70 10.20
CA ILE A 77 -4.28 3.98 8.75
C ILE A 77 -3.17 3.11 8.15
N ALA A 78 -2.05 2.94 8.83
CA ALA A 78 -0.98 2.04 8.41
C ALA A 78 -1.46 0.58 8.27
N SER A 79 -2.27 0.11 9.23
CA SER A 79 -2.90 -1.22 9.17
C SER A 79 -3.92 -1.34 8.05
N LEU A 80 -4.76 -0.32 7.84
CA LEU A 80 -5.75 -0.28 6.75
C LEU A 80 -5.05 -0.39 5.38
N LEU A 81 -3.91 0.28 5.23
CA LEU A 81 -3.06 0.23 4.03
C LEU A 81 -2.13 -0.99 3.98
N GLN A 82 -2.30 -1.93 4.91
CA GLN A 82 -1.56 -3.20 4.95
C GLN A 82 -0.04 -3.00 4.86
N ILE A 83 0.48 -2.00 5.57
CA ILE A 83 1.92 -1.82 5.73
C ILE A 83 2.42 -2.98 6.59
N PRO A 84 3.31 -3.85 6.07
CA PRO A 84 3.69 -5.08 6.77
C PRO A 84 4.37 -4.86 8.12
N HIS A 85 5.26 -3.86 8.19
CA HIS A 85 6.15 -3.63 9.33
C HIS A 85 5.83 -2.33 10.05
N LEU A 86 5.40 -2.41 11.31
CA LEU A 86 5.15 -1.24 12.15
C LEU A 86 6.27 -1.07 13.18
N VAL A 87 6.89 0.10 13.23
CA VAL A 87 7.94 0.41 14.21
C VAL A 87 7.49 1.55 15.09
N ILE A 88 7.30 1.26 16.38
CA ILE A 88 6.90 2.21 17.41
C ILE A 88 8.17 2.82 18.01
N CYS A 89 8.45 4.05 17.59
CA CYS A 89 9.58 4.84 18.04
C CYS A 89 9.18 5.65 19.28
N ILE A 90 9.51 5.14 20.47
CA ILE A 90 9.26 5.84 21.74
C ILE A 90 10.37 6.87 21.93
N ASN A 91 10.08 8.10 21.50
CA ASN A 91 11.04 9.19 21.40
C ASN A 91 11.04 10.06 22.67
N LYS A 92 12.10 10.85 22.86
CA LYS A 92 12.33 11.76 23.99
C LYS A 92 12.53 11.03 25.32
N MET A 93 13.13 9.84 25.29
CA MET A 93 13.49 9.09 26.51
C MET A 93 14.41 9.90 27.44
N ASP A 94 15.20 10.83 26.90
CA ASP A 94 16.05 11.74 27.67
C ASP A 94 15.25 12.66 28.62
N LEU A 95 14.01 12.99 28.28
CA LEU A 95 13.15 13.84 29.10
C LEU A 95 12.46 13.10 30.25
N VAL A 96 12.46 11.76 30.20
CA VAL A 96 11.94 10.89 31.26
C VAL A 96 13.07 10.13 31.95
N GLY A 97 14.31 10.60 31.83
CA GLY A 97 15.47 10.00 32.49
C GLY A 97 15.81 8.59 32.03
N TYR A 98 15.42 8.21 30.81
CA TYR A 98 15.65 6.87 30.24
C TYR A 98 15.01 5.72 31.04
N ASP A 99 13.89 6.01 31.70
CA ASP A 99 13.16 5.10 32.58
C ASP A 99 12.53 3.90 31.82
N GLU A 100 12.88 2.69 32.25
CA GLU A 100 12.37 1.42 31.72
C GLU A 100 10.87 1.23 32.00
N GLU A 101 10.37 1.67 33.15
CA GLU A 101 8.95 1.54 33.51
C GLU A 101 8.08 2.40 32.58
N VAL A 102 8.57 3.58 32.20
CA VAL A 102 7.87 4.45 31.24
C VAL A 102 7.80 3.78 29.85
N TYR A 103 8.90 3.18 29.40
CA TYR A 103 8.93 2.42 28.15
C TYR A 103 7.94 1.26 28.18
N GLU A 104 7.99 0.44 29.23
CA GLU A 104 7.18 -0.76 29.34
C GLU A 104 5.69 -0.44 29.43
N ARG A 105 5.31 0.62 30.15
CA ARG A 105 3.93 1.12 30.17
C ARG A 105 3.44 1.50 28.78
N ILE A 106 4.23 2.29 28.03
CA ILE A 106 3.85 2.73 26.68
C ILE A 106 3.75 1.52 25.73
N ARG A 107 4.66 0.56 25.85
CA ARG A 107 4.64 -0.69 25.09
C ARG A 107 3.34 -1.45 25.35
N GLN A 108 2.99 -1.68 26.60
CA GLN A 108 1.76 -2.38 26.99
C GLN A 108 0.50 -1.65 26.51
N ASP A 109 0.44 -0.33 26.69
CA ASP A 109 -0.69 0.49 26.23
C ASP A 109 -0.90 0.37 24.71
N PHE A 110 0.19 0.32 23.93
CA PHE A 110 0.11 0.17 22.49
C PHE A 110 -0.21 -1.27 22.09
N GLU A 111 0.35 -2.28 22.75
CA GLU A 111 0.04 -3.69 22.49
C GLU A 111 -1.45 -4.00 22.69
N GLN A 112 -2.07 -3.43 23.72
CA GLN A 112 -3.52 -3.54 23.92
C GLN A 112 -4.32 -2.95 22.75
N PHE A 113 -3.82 -1.86 22.16
CA PHE A 113 -4.43 -1.25 20.99
C PHE A 113 -4.17 -2.05 19.71
N SER A 114 -2.97 -2.63 19.55
CA SER A 114 -2.59 -3.37 18.35
C SER A 114 -3.42 -4.63 18.11
N TYR A 115 -4.06 -5.21 19.14
CA TYR A 115 -5.03 -6.30 18.96
C TYR A 115 -6.22 -5.94 18.06
N LYS A 116 -6.51 -4.64 17.89
CA LYS A 116 -7.55 -4.15 16.98
C LYS A 116 -7.05 -3.93 15.56
N LEU A 117 -5.73 -4.03 15.35
CA LEU A 117 -5.08 -3.80 14.07
C LEU A 117 -4.78 -5.12 13.37
N ASP A 118 -4.87 -5.11 12.06
CA ASP A 118 -4.44 -6.20 11.19
C ASP A 118 -3.03 -5.87 10.69
N VAL A 119 -2.03 -6.07 11.56
CA VAL A 119 -0.60 -5.83 11.28
C VAL A 119 0.18 -7.10 11.57
N LYS A 120 1.14 -7.41 10.69
CA LYS A 120 1.94 -8.64 10.80
C LYS A 120 3.02 -8.54 11.87
N ASP A 121 3.69 -7.40 11.92
CA ASP A 121 4.87 -7.21 12.76
C ASP A 121 4.88 -5.82 13.40
N VAL A 122 5.14 -5.78 14.72
CA VAL A 122 5.20 -4.55 15.52
C VAL A 122 6.47 -4.57 16.38
N HIS A 123 7.37 -3.62 16.14
CA HIS A 123 8.63 -3.47 16.88
C HIS A 123 8.64 -2.20 17.72
N PHE A 124 9.19 -2.25 18.92
CA PHE A 124 9.29 -1.10 19.81
C PHE A 124 10.74 -0.69 20.02
N ILE A 125 11.07 0.56 19.71
CA ILE A 125 12.44 1.09 19.85
C ILE A 125 12.39 2.36 20.73
N PRO A 126 12.92 2.32 21.96
CA PRO A 126 13.11 3.51 22.78
C PRO A 126 14.30 4.30 22.25
N LEU A 127 14.12 5.59 21.99
CA LEU A 127 15.15 6.43 21.40
C LEU A 127 15.07 7.89 21.88
N SER A 128 16.15 8.63 21.66
CA SER A 128 16.13 10.10 21.71
C SER A 128 16.67 10.64 20.40
N ALA A 129 15.76 11.16 19.56
CA ALA A 129 16.14 11.75 18.28
C ALA A 129 17.04 12.99 18.43
N LEU A 130 16.98 13.67 19.58
CA LEU A 130 17.80 14.86 19.87
C LEU A 130 19.21 14.47 20.31
N ARG A 131 19.34 13.43 21.13
CA ARG A 131 20.62 12.97 21.69
C ARG A 131 21.31 11.91 20.83
N GLY A 132 20.58 11.26 19.93
CA GLY A 132 21.08 10.22 19.03
C GLY A 132 20.93 8.80 19.58
N ASP A 133 20.52 8.63 20.84
CA ASP A 133 20.34 7.34 21.51
C ASP A 133 19.44 6.39 20.71
N ASN A 134 19.95 5.20 20.38
CA ASN A 134 19.27 4.13 19.63
C ASN A 134 18.78 4.51 18.22
N VAL A 135 19.21 5.66 17.67
CA VAL A 135 18.89 6.04 16.28
C VAL A 135 19.83 5.33 15.30
N VAL A 136 21.13 5.54 15.49
CA VAL A 136 22.20 4.89 14.70
C VAL A 136 22.95 3.92 15.60
N ASP A 137 23.54 4.46 16.66
CA ASP A 137 24.33 3.73 17.64
C ASP A 137 23.48 3.32 18.86
N LYS A 138 23.89 2.24 19.53
CA LYS A 138 23.24 1.81 20.77
C LYS A 138 23.48 2.83 21.87
N SER A 139 22.44 3.10 22.66
CA SER A 139 22.51 3.99 23.81
C SER A 139 23.26 3.34 24.97
N GLU A 140 24.16 4.10 25.62
CA GLU A 140 24.74 3.72 26.92
C GLU A 140 23.80 4.03 28.08
N HIS A 141 22.79 4.90 27.88
CA HIS A 141 21.83 5.33 28.90
C HIS A 141 20.69 4.34 29.12
N MET A 142 20.46 3.43 28.18
CA MET A 142 19.39 2.41 28.24
C MET A 142 19.96 0.99 28.16
N PRO A 143 20.82 0.56 29.11
CA PRO A 143 21.44 -0.78 29.08
C PRO A 143 20.41 -1.92 29.23
N TRP A 144 19.22 -1.61 29.76
CA TRP A 144 18.09 -2.52 29.87
C TRP A 144 17.47 -2.86 28.51
N TYR A 145 17.62 -2.00 27.49
CA TYR A 145 17.09 -2.25 26.15
C TYR A 145 18.03 -3.17 25.35
N GLY A 146 17.69 -4.45 25.28
CA GLY A 146 18.44 -5.45 24.51
C GLY A 146 18.24 -5.42 22.98
N GLY A 147 17.27 -4.64 22.49
CA GLY A 147 16.85 -4.64 21.09
C GLY A 147 17.81 -3.92 20.11
N PRO A 148 17.46 -3.89 18.82
CA PRO A 148 18.25 -3.20 17.79
C PRO A 148 18.06 -1.67 17.83
N THR A 149 19.01 -0.95 17.24
CA THR A 149 18.82 0.48 16.92
C THR A 149 17.87 0.64 15.74
N LEU A 150 17.30 1.84 15.56
CA LEU A 150 16.38 2.12 14.46
C LEU A 150 17.02 1.85 13.09
N LEU A 151 18.24 2.37 12.86
CA LEU A 151 18.93 2.15 11.59
C LEU A 151 19.24 0.67 11.37
N TYR A 152 19.73 -0.03 12.41
CA TYR A 152 20.01 -1.46 12.31
C TYR A 152 18.74 -2.24 11.94
N TYR A 153 17.62 -1.98 12.61
CA TYR A 153 16.34 -2.61 12.27
C TYR A 153 15.96 -2.36 10.80
N LEU A 154 16.00 -1.11 10.35
CA LEU A 154 15.65 -0.74 8.97
C LEU A 154 16.56 -1.39 7.92
N GLU A 155 17.84 -1.63 8.23
CA GLU A 155 18.80 -2.33 7.38
C GLU A 155 18.62 -3.85 7.33
N HIS A 156 17.90 -4.45 8.30
CA HIS A 156 17.81 -5.90 8.46
C HIS A 156 16.38 -6.44 8.32
N VAL A 157 15.35 -5.59 8.43
CA VAL A 157 13.96 -5.99 8.21
C VAL A 157 13.84 -6.66 6.84
N HIS A 158 13.23 -7.84 6.82
CA HIS A 158 13.10 -8.65 5.61
C HIS A 158 11.80 -8.27 4.88
N ILE A 159 11.95 -7.65 3.72
CA ILE A 159 10.82 -7.20 2.89
C ILE A 159 10.51 -8.14 1.72
N GLY A 160 11.39 -9.11 1.45
CA GLY A 160 11.28 -10.00 0.29
C GLY A 160 10.00 -10.84 0.34
N SER A 161 9.66 -11.37 1.52
CA SER A 161 8.46 -12.17 1.77
C SER A 161 7.14 -11.38 1.80
N ASP A 162 7.18 -10.05 1.70
CA ASP A 162 5.97 -9.23 1.79
C ASP A 162 5.13 -9.29 0.50
N HIS A 163 5.75 -9.71 -0.60
CA HIS A 163 5.06 -9.93 -1.86
C HIS A 163 4.19 -11.18 -1.84
N ASN A 164 3.12 -11.17 -2.61
CA ASN A 164 2.31 -12.37 -2.81
C ASN A 164 2.99 -13.28 -3.85
N PHE A 165 3.59 -14.38 -3.40
CA PHE A 165 4.18 -15.41 -4.27
C PHE A 165 3.26 -16.61 -4.56
N ILE A 166 2.03 -16.58 -4.04
CA ILE A 166 1.09 -17.70 -4.10
C ILE A 166 0.10 -17.52 -5.25
N ASP A 167 -0.51 -16.34 -5.34
CA ASP A 167 -1.61 -16.06 -6.24
C ASP A 167 -1.13 -15.44 -7.55
N CYS A 168 -1.02 -16.27 -8.59
CA CYS A 168 -0.65 -15.84 -9.93
C CYS A 168 -1.62 -14.81 -10.49
N ARG A 169 -1.16 -13.55 -10.55
CA ARG A 169 -1.88 -12.40 -11.12
C ARG A 169 -0.93 -11.66 -12.04
N PHE A 170 -1.17 -11.74 -13.34
CA PHE A 170 -0.41 -10.99 -14.34
C PHE A 170 -1.35 -10.11 -15.16
N PRO A 171 -1.59 -8.86 -14.71
CA PRO A 171 -2.39 -7.91 -15.47
C PRO A 171 -1.63 -7.46 -16.72
N VAL A 172 -2.19 -7.75 -17.89
CA VAL A 172 -1.59 -7.41 -19.17
C VAL A 172 -1.69 -5.89 -19.36
N GLN A 173 -0.53 -5.24 -19.50
CA GLN A 173 -0.41 -3.80 -19.64
C GLN A 173 -0.25 -3.38 -21.10
N TYR A 174 0.46 -4.20 -21.87
CA TYR A 174 0.82 -3.92 -23.25
C TYR A 174 0.99 -5.21 -24.05
N VAL A 175 0.58 -5.20 -25.32
CA VAL A 175 0.76 -6.33 -26.25
C VAL A 175 1.87 -5.94 -27.22
N ILE A 176 2.98 -6.68 -27.18
CA ILE A 176 4.15 -6.46 -28.02
C ILE A 176 4.00 -7.30 -29.30
N ARG A 177 3.95 -6.60 -30.43
CA ARG A 177 4.05 -7.16 -31.78
C ARG A 177 5.06 -6.34 -32.59
N PRO A 178 6.29 -6.86 -32.79
CA PRO A 178 7.29 -6.20 -33.62
C PRO A 178 6.80 -6.12 -35.07
N TYR A 179 6.98 -4.96 -35.70
CA TYR A 179 6.74 -4.77 -37.14
C TYR A 179 8.04 -4.99 -37.92
N SER A 180 8.70 -6.12 -37.71
CA SER A 180 9.96 -6.48 -38.38
C SER A 180 9.89 -7.90 -38.90
N ASP A 181 10.45 -8.12 -40.09
CA ASP A 181 10.46 -9.44 -40.75
C ASP A 181 11.12 -10.53 -39.89
N ASP A 182 12.10 -10.16 -39.06
CA ASP A 182 12.83 -11.07 -38.17
C ASP A 182 11.97 -11.65 -37.02
N PHE A 183 10.82 -11.04 -36.71
CA PHE A 183 9.98 -11.39 -35.55
C PHE A 183 8.49 -11.40 -35.89
N HIS A 184 8.15 -11.84 -37.11
CA HIS A 184 6.79 -11.78 -37.64
C HIS A 184 5.74 -12.49 -36.76
N ASP A 185 6.15 -13.57 -36.08
CA ASP A 185 5.30 -14.39 -35.20
C ASP A 185 5.43 -14.02 -33.71
N TYR A 186 6.22 -12.99 -33.36
CA TYR A 186 6.40 -12.61 -31.96
C TYR A 186 5.16 -11.90 -31.43
N ARG A 187 4.51 -12.55 -30.46
CA ARG A 187 3.39 -11.98 -29.70
C ARG A 187 3.64 -12.12 -28.20
N GLY A 188 4.15 -11.05 -27.60
CA GLY A 188 4.44 -11.00 -26.17
C GLY A 188 3.41 -10.18 -25.40
N TYR A 189 3.01 -10.66 -24.23
CA TYR A 189 2.12 -9.94 -23.31
C TYR A 189 2.95 -9.36 -22.17
N ALA A 190 3.15 -8.04 -22.20
CA ALA A 190 3.97 -7.33 -21.25
C ALA A 190 3.16 -6.75 -20.10
N GLY A 191 3.72 -6.84 -18.90
CA GLY A 191 3.11 -6.35 -17.66
C GLY A 191 4.07 -6.50 -16.49
N ARG A 192 3.59 -6.08 -15.32
CA ARG A 192 4.30 -6.29 -14.05
C ARG A 192 3.58 -7.37 -13.28
N ILE A 193 4.33 -8.33 -12.73
CA ILE A 193 3.73 -9.44 -11.99
C ILE A 193 3.16 -8.90 -10.68
N ALA A 194 1.84 -9.02 -10.53
CA ALA A 194 1.10 -8.54 -9.38
C ALA A 194 1.04 -9.56 -8.25
N GLY A 195 1.21 -10.84 -8.56
CA GLY A 195 1.30 -11.92 -7.58
C GLY A 195 1.70 -13.24 -8.22
N GLY A 196 2.13 -14.20 -7.39
CA GLY A 196 2.44 -15.57 -7.77
C GLY A 196 3.82 -15.74 -8.40
N VAL A 197 4.15 -16.98 -8.74
CA VAL A 197 5.34 -17.30 -9.54
C VAL A 197 4.86 -17.94 -10.83
N PHE A 198 5.25 -17.35 -11.96
CA PHE A 198 5.01 -17.89 -13.30
C PHE A 198 6.28 -18.56 -13.80
N LYS A 199 6.16 -19.74 -14.39
CA LYS A 199 7.26 -20.51 -14.95
C LYS A 199 6.97 -20.89 -16.39
N LYS A 200 8.03 -21.06 -17.17
CA LYS A 200 7.92 -21.69 -18.49
C LYS A 200 7.27 -23.07 -18.35
N GLY A 201 6.34 -23.39 -19.24
CA GLY A 201 5.56 -24.63 -19.21
C GLY A 201 4.35 -24.63 -18.27
N ASP A 202 4.10 -23.55 -17.53
CA ASP A 202 2.89 -23.47 -16.69
C ASP A 202 1.62 -23.39 -17.54
N LYS A 203 0.60 -24.15 -17.15
CA LYS A 203 -0.77 -23.97 -17.64
C LYS A 203 -1.40 -22.74 -17.01
N VAL A 204 -1.91 -21.85 -17.86
CA VAL A 204 -2.51 -20.57 -17.48
C VAL A 204 -3.88 -20.40 -18.13
N MET A 205 -4.67 -19.52 -17.54
CA MET A 205 -5.97 -19.08 -18.04
C MET A 205 -5.94 -17.56 -18.23
N VAL A 206 -6.63 -17.09 -19.26
CA VAL A 206 -6.80 -15.66 -19.55
C VAL A 206 -8.18 -15.20 -19.12
N LEU A 207 -8.25 -14.15 -18.31
CA LEU A 207 -9.49 -13.48 -17.93
C LEU A 207 -9.71 -12.23 -18.78
N PRO A 208 -10.93 -11.96 -19.27
CA PRO A 208 -12.19 -12.62 -18.89
C PRO A 208 -12.60 -13.81 -19.78
N SER A 209 -11.85 -14.15 -20.83
CA SER A 209 -12.29 -15.13 -21.84
C SER A 209 -12.43 -16.55 -21.30
N GLY A 210 -11.64 -16.90 -20.28
CA GLY A 210 -11.58 -18.25 -19.71
C GLY A 210 -10.77 -19.24 -20.55
N PHE A 211 -10.19 -18.80 -21.66
CA PHE A 211 -9.33 -19.66 -22.47
C PHE A 211 -8.04 -20.00 -21.74
N THR A 212 -7.60 -21.24 -21.92
CA THR A 212 -6.38 -21.77 -21.34
C THR A 212 -5.28 -21.89 -22.39
N SER A 213 -4.03 -21.75 -21.96
CA SER A 213 -2.82 -21.97 -22.77
C SER A 213 -1.68 -22.40 -21.85
N THR A 214 -0.53 -22.74 -22.42
CA THR A 214 0.73 -22.90 -21.70
C THR A 214 1.63 -21.68 -21.90
N ILE A 215 2.45 -21.35 -20.90
CA ILE A 215 3.54 -20.36 -21.06
C ILE A 215 4.66 -20.97 -21.89
N ALA A 216 4.84 -20.47 -23.11
CA ALA A 216 5.93 -20.88 -24.00
C ALA A 216 7.27 -20.27 -23.57
N ARG A 217 7.25 -18.99 -23.17
CA ARG A 217 8.47 -18.23 -22.84
C ARG A 217 8.15 -17.06 -21.91
N ILE A 218 9.13 -16.70 -21.08
CA ILE A 218 9.08 -15.48 -20.27
C ILE A 218 10.33 -14.66 -20.60
N ASP A 219 10.15 -13.44 -21.10
CA ASP A 219 11.23 -12.53 -21.43
C ASP A 219 11.29 -11.37 -20.43
N THR A 220 12.52 -10.94 -20.13
CA THR A 220 12.81 -9.68 -19.43
C THR A 220 13.83 -8.87 -20.22
N TYR A 221 14.24 -7.72 -19.70
CA TYR A 221 15.34 -6.94 -20.30
C TYR A 221 16.64 -7.75 -20.42
N ASP A 222 16.90 -8.64 -19.46
CA ASP A 222 18.11 -9.47 -19.41
C ASP A 222 18.00 -10.75 -20.27
N GLY A 223 16.91 -10.89 -21.04
CA GLY A 223 16.65 -12.05 -21.90
C GLY A 223 15.61 -13.00 -21.32
N GLU A 224 15.57 -14.22 -21.89
CA GLU A 224 14.64 -15.29 -21.48
C GLU A 224 14.93 -15.76 -20.05
N GLN A 225 13.86 -15.95 -19.27
CA GLN A 225 13.88 -16.40 -17.88
C GLN A 225 13.05 -17.67 -17.72
N GLU A 226 13.49 -18.56 -16.82
CA GLU A 226 12.75 -19.79 -16.48
C GLU A 226 11.52 -19.50 -15.61
N GLU A 227 11.61 -18.48 -14.76
CA GLU A 227 10.52 -18.05 -13.89
C GLU A 227 10.49 -16.54 -13.70
N ALA A 228 9.32 -16.02 -13.34
CA ALA A 228 9.10 -14.62 -13.05
C ALA A 228 8.11 -14.46 -11.88
N PHE A 229 8.42 -13.51 -10.99
CA PHE A 229 7.68 -13.28 -9.75
C PHE A 229 7.68 -11.78 -9.39
N PRO A 230 6.75 -11.31 -8.53
CA PRO A 230 6.73 -9.92 -8.13
C PRO A 230 8.06 -9.52 -7.48
N PRO A 231 8.55 -8.29 -7.74
CA PRO A 231 7.85 -7.21 -8.39
C PRO A 231 8.31 -6.97 -9.84
N ILE A 232 8.81 -7.99 -10.55
CA ILE A 232 9.46 -7.81 -11.85
C ILE A 232 8.47 -7.51 -12.98
N SER A 233 8.94 -6.74 -13.96
CA SER A 233 8.27 -6.57 -15.24
C SER A 233 8.75 -7.63 -16.21
N ALA A 234 7.81 -8.32 -16.86
CA ALA A 234 8.11 -9.42 -17.76
C ALA A 234 7.17 -9.38 -18.97
N THR A 235 7.56 -10.09 -20.03
CA THR A 235 6.76 -10.37 -21.21
C THR A 235 6.51 -11.87 -21.28
N ILE A 236 5.25 -12.29 -21.17
CA ILE A 236 4.85 -13.69 -21.25
C ILE A 236 4.43 -13.99 -22.69
N LEU A 237 4.99 -15.06 -23.27
CA LEU A 237 4.55 -15.63 -24.53
C LEU A 237 3.78 -16.92 -24.22
N LEU A 238 2.70 -17.13 -24.97
CA LEU A 238 1.84 -18.29 -24.86
C LEU A 238 2.02 -19.21 -26.06
N GLU A 239 1.79 -20.51 -25.88
CA GLU A 239 1.82 -21.49 -26.99
C GLU A 239 0.67 -21.25 -27.98
N ASP A 240 -0.49 -20.85 -27.48
CA ASP A 240 -1.69 -20.61 -28.28
C ASP A 240 -1.89 -19.13 -28.61
N ASP A 241 -2.40 -18.87 -29.81
CA ASP A 241 -2.74 -17.52 -30.30
C ASP A 241 -4.08 -17.03 -29.75
N LEU A 242 -4.11 -16.73 -28.45
CA LEU A 242 -5.30 -16.20 -27.78
C LEU A 242 -5.51 -14.71 -28.06
N ASP A 243 -6.77 -14.26 -28.14
CA ASP A 243 -7.08 -12.83 -28.23
C ASP A 243 -7.00 -12.17 -26.84
N ILE A 244 -5.84 -11.58 -26.54
CA ILE A 244 -5.55 -10.91 -25.26
C ILE A 244 -5.23 -9.45 -25.52
N SER A 245 -5.83 -8.57 -24.72
CA SER A 245 -5.68 -7.11 -24.78
C SER A 245 -5.27 -6.50 -23.44
N ARG A 246 -4.94 -5.21 -23.44
CA ARG A 246 -4.70 -4.46 -22.20
C ARG A 246 -5.94 -4.52 -21.29
N GLY A 247 -5.72 -4.80 -20.01
CA GLY A 247 -6.79 -4.91 -19.00
C GLY A 247 -7.31 -6.34 -18.82
N ASP A 248 -6.82 -7.30 -19.61
CA ASP A 248 -6.97 -8.73 -19.35
C ASP A 248 -5.93 -9.20 -18.33
N MET A 249 -6.13 -10.38 -17.75
CA MET A 249 -5.24 -10.92 -16.74
C MET A 249 -4.93 -12.38 -17.01
N ILE A 250 -3.64 -12.73 -16.99
CA ILE A 250 -3.18 -14.11 -17.02
C ILE A 250 -3.09 -14.62 -15.58
N VAL A 251 -3.74 -15.76 -15.31
CA VAL A 251 -3.85 -16.38 -13.99
C VAL A 251 -3.62 -17.89 -14.09
N ARG A 252 -3.56 -18.60 -12.96
CA ARG A 252 -3.61 -20.07 -12.95
C ARG A 252 -5.06 -20.54 -12.93
N GLU A 253 -5.37 -21.59 -13.67
CA GLU A 253 -6.73 -22.16 -13.77
C GLU A 253 -7.38 -22.45 -12.40
N ASN A 254 -6.61 -23.05 -11.49
CA ASN A 254 -7.08 -23.43 -10.15
C ASN A 254 -6.85 -22.35 -9.07
N ASN A 255 -6.39 -21.15 -9.45
CA ASN A 255 -6.22 -20.01 -8.55
C ASN A 255 -6.61 -18.72 -9.28
N GLN A 256 -7.91 -18.46 -9.34
CA GLN A 256 -8.49 -17.28 -9.98
C GLN A 256 -8.85 -16.22 -8.94
N PRO A 257 -8.76 -14.92 -9.29
CA PRO A 257 -9.36 -13.84 -8.52
C PRO A 257 -10.89 -13.89 -8.61
N HIS A 258 -11.57 -13.05 -7.81
CA HIS A 258 -12.98 -12.78 -8.01
C HIS A 258 -13.19 -12.04 -9.33
N VAL A 259 -14.21 -12.47 -10.10
CA VAL A 259 -14.60 -11.86 -11.39
C VAL A 259 -16.03 -11.34 -11.27
N GLU A 260 -16.17 -10.17 -10.66
CA GLU A 260 -17.49 -9.63 -10.29
C GLU A 260 -17.63 -8.16 -10.68
N GLN A 261 -18.87 -7.70 -10.83
CA GLN A 261 -19.20 -6.29 -11.07
C GLN A 261 -19.61 -5.54 -9.81
N ASP A 262 -20.04 -6.26 -8.79
CA ASP A 262 -20.48 -5.70 -7.53
C ASP A 262 -19.39 -5.95 -6.50
N LEU A 263 -18.86 -4.88 -5.91
CA LEU A 263 -17.73 -4.94 -5.00
C LEU A 263 -18.00 -4.09 -3.77
N GLU A 264 -17.42 -4.49 -2.64
CA GLU A 264 -17.30 -3.62 -1.48
C GLU A 264 -15.85 -3.18 -1.31
N VAL A 265 -15.68 -1.87 -1.08
CA VAL A 265 -14.38 -1.22 -0.98
C VAL A 265 -14.36 -0.29 0.21
N MET A 266 -13.27 -0.34 0.98
CA MET A 266 -12.88 0.75 1.87
C MET A 266 -12.28 1.85 1.02
N VAL A 267 -12.85 3.06 1.03
CA VAL A 267 -12.39 4.18 0.23
C VAL A 267 -11.94 5.33 1.12
N CYS A 268 -10.80 5.93 0.80
CA CYS A 268 -10.41 7.24 1.32
C CYS A 268 -10.73 8.29 0.26
N TRP A 269 -11.52 9.30 0.62
CA TRP A 269 -11.96 10.34 -0.30
C TRP A 269 -11.00 11.53 -0.32
N PHE A 270 -10.63 12.00 -1.50
CA PHE A 270 -9.59 13.01 -1.70
C PHE A 270 -10.13 14.35 -2.18
N ASN A 271 -11.32 14.37 -2.78
CA ASN A 271 -11.89 15.56 -3.39
C ASN A 271 -12.62 16.44 -2.36
N GLU A 272 -12.57 17.76 -2.55
CA GLU A 272 -13.30 18.73 -1.73
C GLU A 272 -14.81 18.57 -1.88
N ARG A 273 -15.27 18.19 -3.08
CA ARG A 273 -16.68 17.88 -3.32
C ARG A 273 -17.01 16.55 -2.63
N PRO A 274 -18.06 16.49 -1.81
CA PRO A 274 -18.46 15.24 -1.18
C PRO A 274 -18.79 14.16 -2.21
N MET A 275 -18.55 12.92 -1.84
CA MET A 275 -18.92 11.75 -2.62
C MET A 275 -20.42 11.76 -2.91
N GLN A 276 -20.79 11.53 -4.17
CA GLN A 276 -22.20 11.52 -4.57
C GLN A 276 -22.71 10.08 -4.60
N LEU A 277 -23.74 9.80 -3.78
CA LEU A 277 -24.46 8.53 -3.86
C LEU A 277 -25.13 8.42 -5.25
N ARG A 278 -25.00 7.25 -5.90
CA ARG A 278 -25.35 7.04 -7.31
C ARG A 278 -24.55 7.89 -8.31
N GLY A 279 -23.50 8.58 -7.84
CA GLY A 279 -22.53 9.26 -8.69
C GLY A 279 -21.81 8.25 -9.59
N LYS A 280 -21.46 8.71 -10.79
CA LYS A 280 -20.70 7.94 -11.78
C LYS A 280 -19.24 8.37 -11.71
N TYR A 281 -18.34 7.38 -11.67
CA TYR A 281 -16.90 7.60 -11.62
C TYR A 281 -16.21 6.61 -12.54
N THR A 282 -15.07 6.98 -13.09
CA THR A 282 -14.14 6.02 -13.67
C THR A 282 -13.41 5.31 -12.54
N ILE A 283 -13.29 3.99 -12.62
CA ILE A 283 -12.49 3.16 -11.73
C ILE A 283 -11.30 2.60 -12.49
N LEU A 284 -10.11 2.86 -11.98
CA LEU A 284 -8.86 2.29 -12.47
C LEU A 284 -8.47 1.14 -11.54
N HIS A 285 -8.31 -0.05 -12.12
CA HIS A 285 -7.98 -1.27 -11.40
C HIS A 285 -6.90 -2.01 -12.18
N THR A 286 -5.69 -2.07 -11.63
CA THR A 286 -4.50 -2.58 -12.34
C THR A 286 -4.28 -1.90 -13.71
N THR A 287 -4.45 -2.61 -14.82
CA THR A 287 -4.36 -2.09 -16.19
C THR A 287 -5.73 -1.88 -16.84
N ARG A 288 -6.80 -2.22 -16.12
CA ARG A 288 -8.19 -2.17 -16.56
C ARG A 288 -8.85 -0.86 -16.12
N GLU A 289 -9.67 -0.33 -17.02
CA GLU A 289 -10.51 0.83 -16.78
C GLU A 289 -11.98 0.43 -16.94
N ALA A 290 -12.81 0.83 -16.00
CA ALA A 290 -14.26 0.67 -16.07
C ALA A 290 -14.96 1.91 -15.55
N ARG A 291 -16.26 2.04 -15.80
CA ARG A 291 -17.10 3.02 -15.10
C ARG A 291 -17.74 2.33 -13.91
N CYS A 292 -17.98 3.06 -12.84
CA CYS A 292 -18.66 2.56 -11.66
C CYS A 292 -19.71 3.55 -11.15
N ILE A 293 -20.67 3.00 -10.43
CA ILE A 293 -21.68 3.75 -9.69
C ILE A 293 -21.58 3.37 -8.22
N ILE A 294 -21.64 4.35 -7.34
CA ILE A 294 -21.71 4.13 -5.90
C ILE A 294 -23.14 3.74 -5.54
N LYS A 295 -23.36 2.45 -5.27
CA LYS A 295 -24.69 1.89 -4.98
C LYS A 295 -25.16 2.27 -3.58
N ASP A 296 -24.27 2.16 -2.61
CA ASP A 296 -24.58 2.32 -1.20
C ASP A 296 -23.33 2.71 -0.41
N ILE A 297 -23.51 3.43 0.69
CA ILE A 297 -22.46 3.75 1.65
C ILE A 297 -22.79 2.94 2.89
N ARG A 298 -22.00 1.90 3.20
CA ARG A 298 -22.28 0.99 4.31
C ARG A 298 -22.08 1.68 5.64
N TYR A 299 -20.91 2.26 5.85
CA TYR A 299 -20.60 3.09 7.01
C TYR A 299 -19.47 4.05 6.69
N LYS A 300 -19.46 5.18 7.39
CA LYS A 300 -18.30 6.05 7.52
C LYS A 300 -17.50 5.58 8.73
N LEU A 301 -16.18 5.54 8.59
CA LEU A 301 -15.29 5.22 9.69
C LEU A 301 -14.91 6.51 10.40
N ASP A 302 -15.18 6.55 11.70
CA ASP A 302 -14.60 7.58 12.56
C ASP A 302 -13.12 7.23 12.77
N ILE A 303 -12.25 8.09 12.24
CA ILE A 303 -10.81 7.88 12.22
C ILE A 303 -10.19 8.03 13.64
N ASN A 304 -10.88 8.74 14.53
CA ASN A 304 -10.45 9.06 15.88
C ASN A 304 -10.85 7.98 16.87
N THR A 305 -12.10 7.51 16.79
CA THR A 305 -12.62 6.47 17.67
C THR A 305 -12.53 5.06 17.09
N LEU A 306 -12.28 4.94 15.78
CA LEU A 306 -12.35 3.70 15.00
C LEU A 306 -13.75 3.05 14.97
N HIS A 307 -14.78 3.82 15.36
CA HIS A 307 -16.15 3.35 15.34
C HIS A 307 -16.74 3.44 13.93
N ARG A 308 -17.64 2.50 13.61
CA ARG A 308 -18.37 2.47 12.34
C ARG A 308 -19.64 3.30 12.48
N ASN A 309 -19.68 4.48 11.86
CA ASN A 309 -20.87 5.30 11.82
C ASN A 309 -21.79 4.86 10.67
N LEU A 310 -22.93 4.27 11.02
CA LEU A 310 -23.94 3.79 10.07
C LEU A 310 -24.91 4.87 9.62
N GLU A 311 -25.01 5.99 10.35
CA GLU A 311 -25.98 7.06 10.12
C GLU A 311 -25.42 8.16 9.21
N ASP A 312 -24.15 8.53 9.41
CA ASP A 312 -23.47 9.52 8.57
C ASP A 312 -23.09 8.92 7.21
N LYS A 313 -23.78 9.39 6.16
CA LYS A 313 -23.53 9.02 4.75
C LYS A 313 -22.90 10.16 3.94
N ASP A 314 -22.55 11.28 4.57
CA ASP A 314 -21.89 12.40 3.91
C ASP A 314 -20.36 12.20 3.97
N ILE A 315 -19.79 11.67 2.88
CA ILE A 315 -18.37 11.37 2.79
C ILE A 315 -17.66 12.56 2.14
N ARG A 316 -16.88 13.28 2.93
CA ARG A 316 -16.11 14.46 2.54
C ARG A 316 -14.63 14.14 2.39
N MET A 317 -13.86 15.13 1.98
CA MET A 317 -12.40 15.00 1.89
C MET A 317 -11.80 14.48 3.20
N ASN A 318 -10.85 13.55 3.10
CA ASN A 318 -10.18 12.82 4.18
C ASN A 318 -11.02 11.78 4.91
N ASP A 319 -12.34 11.69 4.65
CA ASP A 319 -13.15 10.64 5.24
C ASP A 319 -12.79 9.27 4.65
N ILE A 320 -12.89 8.26 5.50
CA ILE A 320 -12.76 6.86 5.11
C ILE A 320 -14.13 6.21 5.27
N ALA A 321 -14.59 5.49 4.24
CA ALA A 321 -15.89 4.83 4.26
C ALA A 321 -15.84 3.45 3.63
N ARG A 322 -16.72 2.56 4.07
CA ARG A 322 -17.02 1.32 3.33
C ARG A 322 -18.16 1.61 2.38
N ILE A 323 -17.94 1.43 1.09
CA ILE A 323 -18.96 1.64 0.06
C ILE A 323 -19.18 0.38 -0.75
N ALA A 324 -20.39 0.21 -1.26
CA ALA A 324 -20.71 -0.79 -2.28
C ALA A 324 -20.77 -0.08 -3.64
N ILE A 325 -20.03 -0.63 -4.61
CA ILE A 325 -19.98 -0.09 -5.97
C ILE A 325 -20.47 -1.14 -6.96
N ARG A 326 -20.96 -0.67 -8.11
CA ARG A 326 -21.18 -1.50 -9.28
C ARG A 326 -20.41 -0.98 -10.48
N THR A 327 -19.62 -1.81 -11.12
CA THR A 327 -18.88 -1.48 -12.32
C THR A 327 -19.63 -1.88 -13.60
N THR A 328 -19.33 -1.22 -14.71
CA THR A 328 -19.92 -1.52 -16.03
C THR A 328 -19.35 -2.79 -16.66
N LYS A 329 -18.16 -3.22 -16.24
CA LYS A 329 -17.49 -4.45 -16.65
C LYS A 329 -16.94 -5.16 -15.41
N PRO A 330 -16.91 -6.51 -15.37
CA PRO A 330 -16.29 -7.23 -14.26
C PRO A 330 -14.84 -6.78 -14.02
N LEU A 331 -14.46 -6.67 -12.74
CA LEU A 331 -13.08 -6.49 -12.30
C LEU A 331 -12.51 -7.84 -11.83
N PHE A 332 -11.19 -8.00 -11.90
CA PHE A 332 -10.48 -9.24 -11.53
C PHE A 332 -9.70 -9.01 -10.24
N PHE A 333 -10.39 -9.05 -9.11
CA PHE A 333 -9.84 -8.53 -7.85
C PHE A 333 -9.62 -9.63 -6.81
N ASP A 334 -8.71 -9.34 -5.90
CA ASP A 334 -8.58 -10.04 -4.63
C ASP A 334 -8.86 -9.04 -3.51
N SER A 335 -9.10 -9.52 -2.29
CA SER A 335 -9.07 -8.65 -1.11
C SER A 335 -7.72 -7.95 -1.02
N TYR A 336 -7.69 -6.67 -0.64
CA TYR A 336 -6.47 -5.88 -0.46
C TYR A 336 -5.50 -6.52 0.56
N ARG A 337 -6.05 -7.27 1.52
CA ARG A 337 -5.26 -8.05 2.50
C ARG A 337 -4.51 -9.22 1.85
N LYS A 338 -5.09 -9.83 0.83
CA LYS A 338 -4.51 -10.97 0.10
C LYS A 338 -3.53 -10.50 -0.97
N ASN A 339 -3.88 -9.45 -1.72
CA ASN A 339 -3.01 -8.86 -2.72
C ASN A 339 -3.23 -7.34 -2.82
N ARG A 340 -2.22 -6.56 -2.43
CA ARG A 340 -2.27 -5.09 -2.43
C ARG A 340 -2.42 -4.49 -3.84
N ILE A 341 -2.02 -5.20 -4.89
CA ILE A 341 -2.09 -4.71 -6.27
C ILE A 341 -3.49 -4.96 -6.83
N THR A 342 -3.95 -6.22 -6.85
CA THR A 342 -5.29 -6.58 -7.37
C THR A 342 -6.43 -6.23 -6.42
N GLY A 343 -6.17 -5.86 -5.18
CA GLY A 343 -7.15 -5.28 -4.26
C GLY A 343 -7.17 -3.75 -4.22
N SER A 344 -6.34 -3.07 -5.02
CA SER A 344 -6.30 -1.59 -5.06
C SER A 344 -7.13 -1.05 -6.23
N VAL A 345 -7.90 0.01 -5.97
CA VAL A 345 -8.65 0.74 -7.00
C VAL A 345 -8.47 2.25 -6.82
N ILE A 346 -8.56 3.00 -7.91
CA ILE A 346 -8.56 4.47 -7.90
C ILE A 346 -9.86 4.96 -8.53
N PHE A 347 -10.49 5.94 -7.89
CA PHE A 347 -11.68 6.62 -8.39
C PHE A 347 -11.27 7.93 -9.08
N VAL A 348 -11.78 8.13 -10.29
CA VAL A 348 -11.53 9.32 -11.11
C VAL A 348 -12.87 9.94 -11.50
N ASP A 349 -12.99 11.25 -11.34
CA ASP A 349 -14.16 12.00 -11.79
C ASP A 349 -14.16 12.16 -13.31
N GLU A 350 -15.25 11.78 -13.98
CA GLU A 350 -15.32 11.75 -15.46
C GLU A 350 -15.31 13.14 -16.09
N ALA A 351 -15.71 14.18 -15.36
CA ALA A 351 -15.80 15.54 -15.89
C ALA A 351 -14.47 16.30 -15.77
N THR A 352 -13.74 16.06 -14.69
CA THR A 352 -12.51 16.79 -14.35
C THR A 352 -11.23 15.97 -14.58
N ASN A 353 -11.35 14.65 -14.71
CA ASN A 353 -10.23 13.69 -14.70
C ASN A 353 -9.39 13.74 -13.41
N GLU A 354 -9.93 14.33 -12.33
CA GLU A 354 -9.26 14.34 -11.03
C GLU A 354 -9.37 12.97 -10.36
N THR A 355 -8.29 12.54 -9.70
CA THR A 355 -8.34 11.39 -8.79
C THR A 355 -9.06 11.79 -7.51
N VAL A 356 -10.27 11.27 -7.32
CA VAL A 356 -11.18 11.68 -6.22
C VAL A 356 -11.15 10.73 -5.03
N GLY A 357 -10.56 9.54 -5.16
CA GLY A 357 -10.37 8.64 -4.03
C GLY A 357 -9.53 7.42 -4.34
N ALA A 358 -9.02 6.79 -3.28
CA ALA A 358 -8.32 5.50 -3.35
C ALA A 358 -9.11 4.45 -2.57
N GLY A 359 -9.30 3.28 -3.17
CA GLY A 359 -10.07 2.18 -2.60
C GLY A 359 -9.24 0.92 -2.37
N MET A 360 -9.60 0.20 -1.31
CA MET A 360 -9.08 -1.10 -0.92
C MET A 360 -10.26 -2.07 -0.93
N VAL A 361 -10.22 -3.06 -1.81
CA VAL A 361 -11.25 -4.08 -1.93
C VAL A 361 -11.23 -4.97 -0.69
N ILE A 362 -12.42 -5.28 -0.16
CA ILE A 362 -12.59 -6.01 1.11
C ILE A 362 -12.53 -7.51 0.88
#